data_AF-A0A7C9A509-F1
#
_entry.id   AF-A0A7C9A509-F1
#
_cell.length_a   1.000
_cell.length_b   1.000
_cell.length_c   1.000
_cell.angle_alpha   90.00
_cell.angle_beta   90.00
_cell.angle_gamma   90.00
#
_symmetry.space_group_name_H-M   'P 1'
#
loop_
_entity.id
_entity.type
_entity.pdbx_description
1 polymer ?
#
loop_
_entity_poly.entity_id
_entity_poly.type
_entity_poly.pdbx_seq_one_letter_code
_entity_poly.pdbx_strand_id
1 'polypeptide(L)'
;MDDGICAVCAEALEWVAYGPCGHQDVCATCIARLRFVCHDRRCCICKSLSNTVFVTKALGSFTRIINDFSILPADAKDGKVGSYWFHEATQAYFDDFDEYKIIKAMCRLSCSVCDKLEVEGRKNTKRRGKFKNVEQLKEHLSHQHELFFCSLCLENKKVRCAYLLGCHLAWGS
;
A
#
# COMPACT_ATOMS: atom_id res chain seq x y z
N MET A 1 -8.40 -25.87 -5.91
CA MET A 1 -7.67 -24.87 -5.10
C MET A 1 -8.54 -23.64 -5.08
N ASP A 2 -8.45 -22.80 -4.06
CA ASP A 2 -9.38 -21.67 -3.93
C ASP A 2 -8.94 -20.56 -4.90
N ASP A 3 -9.39 -20.67 -6.16
CA ASP A 3 -8.96 -19.89 -7.33
C ASP A 3 -9.33 -18.38 -7.25
N GLY A 4 -9.72 -17.91 -6.07
CA GLY A 4 -10.16 -16.55 -5.80
C GLY A 4 -9.62 -15.95 -4.51
N ILE A 5 -8.60 -16.51 -3.86
CA ILE A 5 -7.99 -15.94 -2.65
C ILE A 5 -6.53 -15.53 -2.84
N CYS A 6 -6.14 -14.47 -2.12
CA CYS A 6 -4.81 -13.91 -2.16
C CYS A 6 -3.82 -14.81 -1.41
N ALA A 7 -2.72 -15.20 -2.06
CA ALA A 7 -1.65 -16.01 -1.48
C ALA A 7 -0.92 -15.33 -0.29
N VAL A 8 -1.12 -14.02 -0.08
CA VAL A 8 -0.49 -13.26 1.01
C VAL A 8 -1.44 -13.03 2.18
N CYS A 9 -2.66 -12.57 1.92
CA CYS A 9 -3.59 -12.19 3.00
C CYS A 9 -4.78 -13.13 3.17
N ALA A 10 -4.92 -14.16 2.32
CA ALA A 10 -6.05 -15.10 2.31
C ALA A 10 -7.44 -14.44 2.18
N GLU A 11 -7.50 -13.22 1.66
CA GLU A 11 -8.75 -12.51 1.33
C GLU A 11 -9.09 -12.69 -0.15
N ALA A 12 -10.34 -12.43 -0.53
CA ALA A 12 -10.79 -12.54 -1.92
C ALA A 12 -9.96 -11.66 -2.89
N LEU A 13 -9.62 -12.22 -4.06
CA LEU A 13 -8.93 -11.55 -5.16
C LEU A 13 -9.93 -10.80 -6.04
N GLU A 14 -10.38 -9.64 -5.58
CA GLU A 14 -11.18 -8.73 -6.43
C GLU A 14 -10.30 -7.96 -7.42
N TRP A 15 -9.12 -7.57 -6.98
CA TRP A 15 -8.12 -6.83 -7.75
C TRP A 15 -6.78 -7.51 -7.62
N VAL A 16 -6.15 -7.81 -8.75
CA VAL A 16 -4.83 -8.45 -8.82
C VAL A 16 -3.79 -7.47 -9.30
N ALA A 17 -2.55 -7.68 -8.89
CA ALA A 17 -1.41 -6.94 -9.42
C ALA A 17 -0.29 -7.90 -9.83
N TYR A 18 0.16 -7.80 -11.06
CA TYR A 18 1.15 -8.72 -11.64
C TYR A 18 2.22 -7.96 -12.43
N GLY A 19 3.42 -8.55 -12.50
CA GLY A 19 4.51 -8.08 -13.36
C GLY A 19 4.63 -8.91 -14.64
N PRO A 20 5.71 -8.72 -15.42
CA PRO A 20 5.96 -9.52 -16.63
C PRO A 20 6.03 -11.04 -16.39
N CYS A 21 6.25 -11.47 -15.15
CA CYS A 21 6.20 -12.89 -14.76
C CYS A 21 4.78 -13.50 -14.77
N GLY A 22 3.73 -12.70 -14.91
CA GLY A 22 2.35 -13.17 -15.08
C GLY A 22 1.62 -13.70 -13.84
N HIS A 23 2.30 -13.93 -12.70
CA HIS A 23 1.66 -14.40 -11.47
C HIS A 23 0.62 -13.41 -10.94
N GLN A 24 -0.63 -13.87 -10.81
CA GLN A 24 -1.80 -13.07 -10.43
C GLN A 24 -2.42 -13.48 -9.08
N ASP A 25 -1.73 -14.35 -8.34
CA ASP A 25 -2.23 -14.97 -7.11
C ASP A 25 -2.27 -14.01 -5.90
N VAL A 26 -2.00 -12.72 -6.09
CA VAL A 26 -1.83 -11.74 -5.01
C VAL A 26 -2.62 -10.47 -5.29
N CYS A 27 -3.35 -10.00 -4.27
CA CYS A 27 -4.19 -8.83 -4.42
C CYS A 27 -3.38 -7.54 -4.60
N ALA A 28 -3.98 -6.57 -5.28
CA ALA A 28 -3.39 -5.26 -5.55
C ALA A 28 -2.93 -4.55 -4.27
N THR A 29 -3.70 -4.67 -3.18
CA THR A 29 -3.34 -4.09 -1.88
C THR A 29 -2.06 -4.70 -1.30
N CYS A 30 -1.89 -6.02 -1.37
CA CYS A 30 -0.69 -6.68 -0.85
C CYS A 30 0.56 -6.32 -1.67
N ILE A 31 0.45 -6.30 -3.00
CA ILE A 31 1.56 -5.87 -3.88
C ILE A 31 1.91 -4.40 -3.64
N ALA A 32 0.92 -3.52 -3.50
CA ALA A 32 1.15 -2.11 -3.23
C ALA A 32 1.85 -1.91 -1.87
N ARG A 33 1.49 -2.67 -0.83
CA ARG A 33 2.22 -2.67 0.46
C ARG A 33 3.67 -3.14 0.29
N LEU A 34 3.91 -4.31 -0.32
CA LEU A 34 5.27 -4.81 -0.53
C LEU A 34 6.16 -3.78 -1.24
N ARG A 35 5.63 -3.11 -2.26
CA ARG A 35 6.37 -2.12 -3.04
C ARG A 35 6.57 -0.78 -2.34
N PHE A 36 5.51 -0.25 -1.73
CA PHE A 36 5.54 1.09 -1.13
C PHE A 36 6.20 1.09 0.25
N VAL A 37 5.84 0.10 1.06
CA VAL A 37 6.17 0.04 2.48
C VAL A 37 7.46 -0.76 2.69
N CYS A 38 7.56 -1.96 2.12
CA CYS A 38 8.73 -2.83 2.30
C CYS A 38 9.83 -2.58 1.27
N HIS A 39 9.59 -1.69 0.29
CA HIS A 39 10.47 -1.42 -0.84
C HIS A 39 10.87 -2.68 -1.64
N ASP A 40 10.07 -3.75 -1.60
CA ASP A 40 10.32 -4.98 -2.33
C ASP A 40 9.55 -4.98 -3.66
N ARG A 41 10.29 -4.97 -4.76
CA ARG A 41 9.77 -4.99 -6.14
C ARG A 41 9.74 -6.39 -6.75
N ARG A 42 10.08 -7.42 -6.00
CA ARG A 42 10.07 -8.80 -6.48
C ARG A 42 8.66 -9.37 -6.44
N CYS A 43 8.37 -10.26 -7.39
CA CYS A 43 7.17 -11.09 -7.31
C CYS A 43 7.24 -11.95 -6.05
N CYS A 44 6.20 -11.94 -5.22
CA CYS A 44 6.17 -12.77 -4.01
C CYS A 44 6.07 -14.27 -4.30
N ILE A 45 5.66 -14.67 -5.50
CA ILE A 45 5.59 -16.07 -5.96
C ILE A 45 6.96 -16.54 -6.47
N CYS A 46 7.44 -16.00 -7.59
CA CYS A 46 8.67 -16.48 -8.24
C CYS A 46 9.96 -15.70 -7.88
N LYS A 47 9.85 -14.65 -7.08
CA LYS A 47 10.98 -13.78 -6.66
C LYS A 47 11.66 -12.99 -7.78
N SER A 48 11.21 -13.09 -9.03
CA SER A 48 11.69 -12.26 -10.13
C SER A 48 11.48 -10.77 -9.84
N LEU A 49 12.50 -9.96 -10.10
CA LEU A 49 12.41 -8.51 -9.99
C LEU A 49 11.45 -7.96 -11.06
N SER A 50 10.55 -7.07 -10.66
CA SER A 50 9.61 -6.42 -11.56
C SER A 50 9.56 -4.93 -11.28
N ASN A 51 10.15 -4.12 -12.16
CA ASN A 51 10.16 -2.67 -11.99
C ASN A 51 8.74 -2.09 -12.05
N THR A 52 7.91 -2.62 -12.94
CA THR A 52 6.53 -2.19 -13.17
C THR A 52 5.56 -3.32 -12.86
N VAL A 53 4.37 -3.01 -12.36
CA VAL A 53 3.24 -3.96 -12.26
C VAL A 53 1.99 -3.36 -12.90
N PHE A 54 1.09 -4.24 -13.32
CA PHE A 54 -0.22 -3.88 -13.83
C PHE A 54 -1.30 -4.37 -12.87
N VAL A 55 -2.26 -3.50 -12.58
CA VAL A 55 -3.38 -3.71 -11.68
C VAL A 55 -4.66 -3.75 -12.48
N THR A 56 -5.46 -4.79 -12.26
CA THR A 56 -6.72 -5.01 -12.96
C THR A 56 -7.69 -5.81 -12.09
N LYS A 57 -8.97 -5.78 -12.47
CA LYS A 57 -10.02 -6.52 -11.79
C LYS A 57 -9.93 -8.01 -12.13
N ALA A 58 -9.93 -8.86 -11.10
CA ALA A 58 -9.94 -10.30 -11.29
C ALA A 58 -11.35 -10.76 -11.68
N LEU A 59 -11.50 -11.26 -12.89
CA LEU A 59 -12.74 -11.75 -13.48
C LEU A 59 -12.58 -13.21 -13.97
N GLY A 60 -11.69 -13.97 -13.32
CA GLY A 60 -11.34 -15.33 -13.73
C GLY A 60 -10.80 -15.36 -15.17
N SER A 61 -11.41 -16.18 -16.03
CA SER A 61 -11.04 -16.28 -17.45
C SER A 61 -11.24 -15.00 -18.27
N PHE A 62 -11.98 -14.03 -17.75
CA PHE A 62 -12.25 -12.75 -18.42
C PHE A 62 -11.35 -11.61 -17.92
N THR A 63 -10.40 -11.92 -17.03
CA THR A 63 -9.43 -10.93 -16.51
C THR A 63 -8.63 -10.34 -17.68
N ARG A 64 -8.56 -9.01 -17.74
CA ARG A 64 -7.78 -8.33 -18.79
C ARG A 64 -6.28 -8.51 -18.51
N ILE A 65 -5.58 -9.17 -19.44
CA ILE A 65 -4.13 -9.39 -19.31
C ILE A 65 -3.35 -8.53 -20.30
N ILE A 66 -2.31 -7.84 -19.82
CA ILE A 66 -1.27 -7.25 -20.64
C ILE A 66 -0.03 -8.14 -20.53
N ASN A 67 0.34 -8.76 -21.64
CA ASN A 67 1.55 -9.60 -21.71
C ASN A 67 2.80 -8.78 -22.05
N ASP A 68 2.62 -7.72 -22.83
CA ASP A 68 3.73 -6.87 -23.27
C ASP A 68 3.81 -5.61 -22.40
N PHE A 69 4.71 -5.63 -21.41
CA PHE A 69 4.97 -4.48 -20.55
C PHE A 69 5.79 -3.38 -21.24
N SER A 70 6.36 -3.62 -22.42
CA SER A 70 7.14 -2.60 -23.14
C SER A 70 6.29 -1.43 -23.64
N ILE A 71 4.97 -1.62 -23.76
CA ILE A 71 4.01 -0.57 -24.12
C ILE A 71 3.77 0.43 -22.98
N LEU A 72 4.17 0.10 -21.75
CA LEU A 72 3.97 0.93 -20.58
C LEU A 72 5.17 1.88 -20.41
N PRO A 73 4.98 3.21 -20.42
CA PRO A 73 6.10 4.15 -20.31
C PRO A 73 6.93 3.98 -19.03
N ALA A 74 8.25 3.81 -19.15
CA ALA A 74 9.12 3.63 -17.98
C ALA A 74 9.21 4.87 -17.08
N ASP A 75 9.13 6.07 -17.65
CA ASP A 75 9.34 7.35 -16.96
C ASP A 75 8.04 8.13 -16.69
N ALA A 76 6.93 7.41 -16.57
CA ALA A 76 5.63 8.02 -16.29
C ALA A 76 5.62 8.77 -14.95
N LYS A 77 4.78 9.81 -14.88
CA LYS A 77 4.45 10.51 -13.65
C LYS A 77 3.07 10.12 -13.14
N ASP A 78 2.89 10.31 -11.85
CA ASP A 78 1.64 10.09 -11.14
C ASP A 78 0.44 10.70 -11.90
N GLY A 79 -0.57 9.90 -12.21
CA GLY A 79 -1.77 10.35 -12.92
C GLY A 79 -2.09 9.57 -14.18
N LYS A 80 -2.83 10.20 -15.10
CA LYS A 80 -3.31 9.56 -16.33
C LYS A 80 -2.18 9.47 -17.37
N VAL A 81 -2.00 8.27 -17.95
CA VAL A 81 -0.98 7.97 -18.96
C VAL A 81 -1.65 7.17 -20.08
N GLY A 82 -2.00 7.84 -21.17
CA GLY A 82 -2.81 7.26 -22.25
C GLY A 82 -4.15 6.76 -21.73
N SER A 83 -4.42 5.47 -21.89
CA SER A 83 -5.63 4.80 -21.40
C SER A 83 -5.53 4.28 -19.97
N TYR A 84 -4.37 4.41 -19.32
CA TYR A 84 -4.13 3.88 -17.98
C TYR A 84 -3.90 4.99 -16.95
N TRP A 85 -3.85 4.61 -15.68
CA TRP A 85 -3.41 5.47 -14.58
C TRP A 85 -2.13 4.90 -14.00
N PHE A 86 -1.17 5.76 -13.65
CA PHE A 86 0.11 5.37 -13.09
C PHE A 86 0.27 5.93 -11.69
N HIS A 87 0.75 5.07 -10.77
CA HIS A 87 1.15 5.45 -9.43
C HIS A 87 2.67 5.28 -9.27
N GLU A 88 3.38 6.40 -9.16
CA GLU A 88 4.84 6.49 -9.16
C GLU A 88 5.44 5.77 -7.95
N ALA A 89 4.86 5.90 -6.75
CA ALA A 89 5.44 5.32 -5.54
C ALA A 89 5.43 3.77 -5.55
N THR A 90 4.43 3.15 -6.19
CA THR A 90 4.34 1.69 -6.34
C THR A 90 4.82 1.20 -7.70
N GLN A 91 5.11 2.08 -8.65
CA GLN A 91 5.40 1.73 -10.05
C GLN A 91 4.30 0.83 -10.64
N ALA A 92 3.04 1.21 -10.40
CA ALA A 92 1.88 0.42 -10.78
C ALA A 92 1.02 1.15 -11.81
N TYR A 93 0.63 0.44 -12.86
CA TYR A 93 -0.38 0.86 -13.82
C TYR A 93 -1.73 0.27 -13.47
N PHE A 94 -2.80 1.01 -13.75
CA PHE A 94 -4.18 0.63 -13.49
C PHE A 94 -5.02 0.88 -14.75
N ASP A 95 -5.88 -0.07 -15.10
CA ASP A 95 -6.95 0.14 -16.09
C ASP A 95 -8.21 0.76 -15.51
N ASP A 96 -8.32 0.82 -14.17
CA ASP A 96 -9.44 1.41 -13.45
C ASP A 96 -9.02 2.63 -12.62
N PHE A 97 -9.80 3.70 -12.73
CA PHE A 97 -9.52 4.96 -12.03
C PHE A 97 -9.84 4.91 -10.54
N ASP A 98 -10.88 4.17 -10.14
CA ASP A 98 -11.30 4.07 -8.76
C ASP A 98 -10.30 3.24 -7.96
N GLU A 99 -9.84 2.11 -8.51
CA GLU A 99 -8.80 1.30 -7.87
C GLU A 99 -7.47 2.06 -7.75
N TYR A 100 -7.09 2.83 -8.77
CA TYR A 100 -5.95 3.74 -8.70
C TYR A 100 -6.08 4.73 -7.52
N LYS A 101 -7.25 5.34 -7.32
CA LYS A 101 -7.47 6.27 -6.19
C LYS A 101 -7.39 5.56 -4.84
N ILE A 102 -7.93 4.34 -4.73
CA ILE A 102 -7.91 3.54 -3.49
C ILE A 102 -6.46 3.23 -3.11
N ILE A 103 -5.67 2.67 -4.02
CA ILE A 103 -4.27 2.34 -3.77
C ILE A 103 -3.43 3.59 -3.50
N LYS A 104 -3.64 4.66 -4.28
CA LYS A 104 -2.97 5.94 -4.05
C LYS A 104 -3.26 6.51 -2.66
N ALA A 105 -4.50 6.41 -2.19
CA ALA A 105 -4.87 6.84 -0.84
C ALA A 105 -4.23 5.96 0.24
N MET A 106 -4.16 4.64 0.02
CA MET A 106 -3.52 3.68 0.92
C MET A 106 -2.02 4.00 1.13
N CYS A 107 -1.34 4.41 0.06
CA CYS A 107 0.07 4.83 0.08
C CYS A 107 0.29 6.24 0.64
N ARG A 108 -0.73 6.92 1.16
CA ARG A 108 -0.52 8.16 1.92
C ARG A 108 -0.14 7.82 3.37
N LEU A 109 1.02 8.28 3.79
CA LEU A 109 1.47 8.19 5.17
C LEU A 109 1.00 9.43 5.93
N SER A 110 0.33 9.22 7.06
CA SER A 110 -0.12 10.29 7.95
C SER A 110 0.00 9.84 9.41
N CYS A 111 -0.01 10.82 10.32
CA CYS A 111 0.02 10.58 11.76
C CYS A 111 -1.41 10.67 12.29
N SER A 112 -1.94 9.55 12.79
CA SER A 112 -3.30 9.48 13.31
C SER A 112 -3.53 10.35 14.55
N VAL A 113 -2.48 10.71 15.29
CA VAL A 113 -2.56 11.62 16.44
C VAL A 113 -2.71 13.07 15.96
N CYS A 114 -1.86 13.51 15.03
CA CYS A 114 -1.98 14.83 14.42
C CYS A 114 -3.29 15.01 13.66
N ASP A 115 -3.72 13.99 12.92
CA ASP A 115 -4.96 14.06 12.12
C ASP A 115 -6.20 14.25 13.02
N LYS A 116 -6.24 13.63 14.22
CA LYS A 116 -7.36 13.79 15.18
C LYS A 116 -7.44 15.20 15.77
N LEU A 117 -6.30 15.81 16.10
CA LEU A 117 -6.26 17.15 16.69
C LEU A 117 -6.73 18.24 15.70
N GLU A 118 -6.64 17.98 14.38
CA GLU A 118 -7.19 18.86 13.35
C GLU A 118 -8.73 18.81 13.28
N VAL A 119 -9.33 17.62 13.40
CA VAL A 119 -10.80 17.43 13.38
C VAL A 119 -11.46 18.13 14.56
N GLU A 120 -10.76 18.22 15.70
CA GLU A 120 -11.21 18.93 16.91
C GLU A 120 -10.96 20.44 16.85
N GLY A 121 -10.57 21.00 15.70
CA GLY A 121 -10.51 22.45 15.46
C GLY A 121 -9.35 23.19 16.15
N ARG A 122 -8.41 22.47 16.77
CA ARG A 122 -7.22 23.06 17.40
C ARG A 122 -6.16 23.36 16.33
N LYS A 123 -6.29 24.53 15.69
CA LYS A 123 -5.37 25.03 14.65
C LYS A 123 -3.95 25.20 15.19
N ASN A 124 -3.13 24.16 15.09
CA ASN A 124 -1.68 24.31 15.09
C ASN A 124 -1.16 23.94 13.70
N THR A 125 -1.27 24.91 12.78
CA THR A 125 -1.07 24.81 11.33
C THR A 125 0.38 24.50 10.89
N LYS A 126 1.23 23.96 11.76
CA LYS A 126 2.65 23.70 11.47
C LYS A 126 3.06 22.23 11.35
N ARG A 127 2.19 21.25 11.66
CA ARG A 127 2.58 19.83 11.74
C ARG A 127 1.87 18.88 10.78
N ARG A 128 1.51 19.38 9.59
CA ARG A 128 1.06 18.54 8.48
C ARG A 128 2.26 17.80 7.89
N GLY A 129 2.77 16.81 8.60
CA GLY A 129 3.82 15.93 8.08
C GLY A 129 3.22 15.07 6.98
N LYS A 130 3.28 15.52 5.72
CA LYS A 130 3.20 14.57 4.60
C LYS A 130 4.52 13.79 4.62
N PHE A 131 4.48 12.57 5.13
CA PHE A 131 5.67 11.73 5.20
C PHE A 131 5.93 11.10 3.84
N LYS A 132 7.17 11.19 3.37
CA LYS A 132 7.58 10.60 2.09
C LYS A 132 7.78 9.09 2.18
N ASN A 133 8.15 8.59 3.36
CA ASN A 133 8.42 7.19 3.63
C ASN A 133 8.09 6.82 5.08
N VAL A 134 8.15 5.52 5.38
CA VAL A 134 7.79 4.95 6.69
C VAL A 134 8.75 5.42 7.78
N GLU A 135 10.02 5.65 7.44
CA GLU A 135 11.06 6.12 8.34
C GLU A 135 10.74 7.52 8.89
N GLN A 136 10.36 8.46 8.02
CA GLN A 136 9.96 9.81 8.44
C GLN A 136 8.74 9.79 9.34
N LEU A 137 7.77 8.91 9.06
CA LEU A 137 6.60 8.73 9.92
C LEU A 137 7.01 8.14 11.28
N LYS A 138 7.92 7.15 11.28
CA LYS A 138 8.44 6.51 12.50
C LYS A 138 9.17 7.53 13.39
N GLU A 139 10.07 8.32 12.82
CA GLU A 139 10.79 9.38 13.52
C GLU A 139 9.82 10.40 14.11
N HIS A 140 8.81 10.82 13.35
CA HIS A 140 7.79 11.74 13.84
C HIS A 140 6.99 11.17 15.01
N LEU A 141 6.52 9.93 14.91
CA LEU A 141 5.75 9.27 15.97
C LEU A 141 6.58 9.14 17.25
N SER A 142 7.86 8.80 17.11
CA SER A 142 8.78 8.71 18.24
C SER A 142 9.05 10.08 18.86
N HIS A 143 9.38 11.10 18.07
CA HIS A 143 9.86 12.39 18.59
C HIS A 143 8.73 13.32 19.04
N GLN A 144 7.55 13.24 18.43
CA GLN A 144 6.44 14.18 18.68
C GLN A 144 5.33 13.58 19.55
N HIS A 145 5.27 12.24 19.64
CA HIS A 145 4.19 11.54 20.34
C HIS A 145 4.68 10.45 21.28
N GLU A 146 6.00 10.22 21.38
CA GLU A 146 6.59 9.15 22.20
C GLU A 146 6.02 7.76 21.85
N LEU A 147 5.54 7.60 20.60
CA LEU A 147 5.00 6.36 20.08
C LEU A 147 6.08 5.59 19.33
N PHE A 148 6.43 4.43 19.86
CA PHE A 148 7.41 3.53 19.26
C PHE A 148 6.70 2.36 18.59
N PHE A 149 6.75 2.31 17.26
CA PHE A 149 6.27 1.17 16.50
C PHE A 149 7.45 0.36 15.98
N CYS A 150 7.34 -0.97 16.04
CA CYS A 150 8.24 -1.82 15.26
C CYS A 150 7.99 -1.59 13.76
N SER A 151 8.99 -1.87 12.93
CA SER A 151 8.87 -1.77 11.47
C SER A 151 7.64 -2.55 10.98
N LEU A 152 7.44 -3.77 11.48
CA LEU A 152 6.27 -4.61 11.16
C LEU A 152 4.90 -3.97 11.52
N CYS A 153 4.78 -3.21 12.62
CA CYS A 153 3.53 -2.54 13.00
C CYS A 153 3.23 -1.34 12.08
N LEU A 154 4.26 -0.62 11.62
CA LEU A 154 4.09 0.45 10.64
C LEU A 154 3.82 -0.09 9.23
N GLU A 155 4.40 -1.24 8.91
CA GLU A 155 4.29 -1.83 7.59
C GLU A 155 2.90 -2.43 7.32
N ASN A 156 2.22 -2.92 8.37
CA ASN A 156 0.98 -3.67 8.20
C ASN A 156 -0.31 -2.85 8.31
N LYS A 157 -0.30 -1.60 8.80
CA LYS A 157 -1.47 -0.68 9.00
C LYS A 157 -2.78 -1.34 9.54
N LYS A 158 -2.73 -2.57 10.05
CA LYS A 158 -3.86 -3.37 10.56
C LYS A 158 -3.67 -3.81 12.02
N VAL A 159 -2.65 -3.30 12.72
CA VAL A 159 -2.33 -3.79 14.07
C VAL A 159 -2.58 -2.69 15.10
N ARG A 160 -3.59 -2.91 15.96
CA ARG A 160 -3.62 -2.35 17.32
C ARG A 160 -2.37 -2.85 18.03
N CYS A 161 -1.27 -2.12 17.90
CA CYS A 161 0.02 -2.45 18.53
C CYS A 161 -0.11 -2.05 20.01
N ALA A 162 -0.76 -2.91 20.80
CA ALA A 162 -0.87 -2.82 22.25
C ALA A 162 0.03 -3.87 22.89
N TYR A 163 1.29 -3.99 22.47
CA TYR A 163 2.28 -4.78 23.20
C TYR A 163 3.65 -4.16 22.99
N LEU A 164 4.39 -4.04 24.10
CA LEU A 164 5.75 -3.49 24.24
C LEU A 164 5.85 -2.00 24.59
N LEU A 165 5.17 -1.61 25.68
CA LEU A 165 5.80 -1.01 26.86
C LEU A 165 4.75 -1.06 27.98
N GLY A 166 5.13 -1.51 29.17
CA GLY A 166 4.21 -1.84 30.25
C GLY A 166 3.26 -0.69 30.60
N CYS A 167 1.98 -0.88 30.28
CA CYS A 167 0.88 -0.14 30.87
C CYS A 167 -0.09 -1.18 31.43
N HIS A 168 0.03 -1.45 32.74
CA HIS A 168 -1.15 -1.76 33.53
C HIS A 168 -2.17 -0.66 33.25
N LEU A 169 -3.39 -1.02 32.81
CA LEU A 169 -4.64 -0.57 33.41
C LEU A 169 -5.85 -1.06 32.61
N ALA A 170 -6.72 -1.75 33.35
CA ALA A 170 -8.18 -1.83 33.21
C ALA A 170 -8.77 -2.48 31.96
N TRP A 171 -8.99 -3.79 32.05
CA TRP A 171 -10.23 -4.40 31.57
C TRP A 171 -11.32 -4.18 32.62
N GLY A 172 -12.44 -3.59 32.21
CA GLY A 172 -13.67 -3.51 32.99
C GLY A 172 -14.84 -3.76 32.05
N SER A 173 -15.44 -4.95 32.25
CA SER A 173 -16.78 -5.45 31.90
C SER A 173 -17.37 -5.17 30.52
#